data_AF-A0A6F8XA06-F1
#
_entry.id   AF-A0A6F8XA06-F1
#
_cell.length_a   1.000
_cell.length_b   1.000
_cell.length_c   1.000
_cell.angle_alpha   90.00
_cell.angle_beta   90.00
_cell.angle_gamma   90.00
#
_symmetry.space_group_name_H-M   'P 1'
#
loop_
_entity.id
_entity.type
_entity.pdbx_description
1 polymer ?
#
loop_
_entity_poly.entity_id
_entity_poly.type
_entity_poly.pdbx_seq_one_letter_code
_entity_poly.pdbx_strand_id
1 'polypeptide(L)'
;MSVHYQRHGEVGVISIANPPVNALSQAVRSGLLSALEEGLADQQAQALVVIAEGQTFIAGADIREFGKPPQAPLLPDVITQLEACPKPLIASLHGTALGGGLEVALGCHYRIALTGTRVGLPEVKLGLLPGAGGTQRLPRLVGVERSLEIITSGRFVDAAEAQDIGIIDAISDAQTPLEAGLAAAKEVLAGQQQARITGQLPAPEANPLAIAAMREQLETSVPALFSPFRIVDAVDACTKATSLEEGLRRERELFLACMDSPQRAGLIHLFFAARNPHVVPGVDNAEPFAQIALIGEHTLFETFHTAAQRANITLTDTPNDSTELCLLAPGEDVSTCPSQAVTVALQPLTDSASATLLSLVLAERGPFHELVNHHASATDQQRAALTLKALRANVVVSKSPSVLSTLYNAAKQAPDNDAQSAMEQASLTLAQQGACYRESDIDLLAVEALGYPRHLGGPHRHASLPSHLSTHKKTPSEDAHS
;
A
#
# COMPACT_ATOMS: atom_id res chain seq x y z
N MET A 1 0.57 -27.77 -0.04
CA MET A 1 1.62 -26.89 -0.60
C MET A 1 0.99 -25.53 -0.83
N SER A 2 1.74 -24.45 -0.99
CA SER A 2 1.14 -23.13 -1.25
C SER A 2 0.75 -22.93 -2.71
N VAL A 3 1.15 -23.85 -3.60
CA VAL A 3 0.81 -23.85 -5.03
C VAL A 3 0.53 -25.29 -5.45
N HIS A 4 -0.46 -25.50 -6.30
CA HIS A 4 -0.93 -26.82 -6.74
C HIS A 4 -1.22 -26.84 -8.24
N TYR A 5 -0.92 -27.95 -8.90
CA TYR A 5 -1.30 -28.21 -10.29
C TYR A 5 -2.51 -29.15 -10.35
N GLN A 6 -3.50 -28.83 -11.19
CA GLN A 6 -4.63 -29.72 -11.49
C GLN A 6 -5.09 -29.51 -12.94
N ARG A 7 -5.28 -30.59 -13.70
CA ARG A 7 -5.83 -30.51 -15.06
C ARG A 7 -7.35 -30.56 -15.10
N HIS A 8 -7.94 -29.68 -15.92
CA HIS A 8 -9.35 -29.56 -16.24
C HIS A 8 -9.54 -29.73 -17.76
N GLY A 9 -9.82 -30.96 -18.20
CA GLY A 9 -9.87 -31.29 -19.63
C GLY A 9 -8.49 -31.14 -20.27
N GLU A 10 -8.37 -30.21 -21.22
CA GLU A 10 -7.13 -29.86 -21.91
C GLU A 10 -6.38 -28.66 -21.29
N VAL A 11 -6.85 -28.14 -20.16
CA VAL A 11 -6.25 -26.97 -19.50
C VAL A 11 -5.66 -27.37 -18.16
N GLY A 12 -4.37 -27.12 -17.95
CA GLY A 12 -3.71 -27.26 -16.64
C GLY A 12 -3.89 -26.01 -15.79
N VAL A 13 -4.29 -26.14 -14.53
CA VAL A 13 -4.52 -25.02 -13.62
C VAL A 13 -3.47 -25.05 -12.51
N ILE A 14 -2.73 -23.96 -12.38
CA ILE A 14 -1.77 -23.67 -11.30
C ILE A 14 -2.49 -22.78 -10.30
N SER A 15 -2.90 -23.35 -9.16
CA SER A 15 -3.62 -22.64 -8.09
C SER A 15 -2.68 -22.22 -6.96
N ILE A 16 -2.63 -20.94 -6.64
CA ILE A 16 -1.89 -20.38 -5.50
C ILE A 16 -2.83 -20.27 -4.29
N ALA A 17 -2.43 -20.85 -3.16
CA ALA A 17 -3.13 -20.78 -1.88
C ALA A 17 -2.14 -20.38 -0.77
N ASN A 18 -1.98 -19.07 -0.53
CA ASN A 18 -1.11 -18.54 0.52
C ASN A 18 -1.82 -17.38 1.27
N PRO A 19 -2.81 -17.67 2.13
CA PRO A 19 -3.59 -16.65 2.80
C PRO A 19 -2.72 -15.73 3.68
N PRO A 20 -3.17 -14.47 3.93
CA PRO A 20 -4.47 -13.92 3.55
C PRO A 20 -4.50 -13.25 2.17
N VAL A 21 -3.33 -12.98 1.57
CA VAL A 21 -3.21 -12.12 0.37
C VAL A 21 -2.31 -12.70 -0.73
N ASN A 22 -2.01 -14.00 -0.63
CA ASN A 22 -1.20 -14.74 -1.60
C ASN A 22 0.17 -14.09 -1.86
N ALA A 23 0.81 -13.62 -0.78
CA ALA A 23 2.10 -12.95 -0.89
C ALA A 23 3.16 -13.88 -1.51
N LEU A 24 4.09 -13.32 -2.30
CA LEU A 24 5.15 -14.06 -2.99
C LEU A 24 6.28 -14.49 -2.05
N SER A 25 5.97 -15.40 -1.13
CA SER A 25 6.97 -16.07 -0.30
C SER A 25 7.85 -17.00 -1.16
N GLN A 26 9.00 -17.41 -0.62
CA GLN A 26 9.88 -18.38 -1.26
C GLN A 26 9.13 -19.68 -1.59
N ALA A 27 8.25 -20.14 -0.70
CA ALA A 27 7.43 -21.31 -0.93
C ALA A 27 6.46 -21.15 -2.10
N VAL A 28 5.87 -19.96 -2.27
CA VAL A 28 5.02 -19.67 -3.45
C VAL A 28 5.86 -19.61 -4.72
N ARG A 29 7.01 -18.93 -4.70
CA ARG A 29 7.91 -18.84 -5.86
C ARG A 29 8.40 -20.23 -6.31
N SER A 30 8.81 -21.06 -5.37
CA SER A 30 9.21 -22.46 -5.64
C SER A 30 8.03 -23.30 -6.13
N GLY A 31 6.85 -23.12 -5.53
CA GLY A 31 5.64 -23.84 -5.91
C GLY A 31 5.16 -23.49 -7.32
N LEU A 32 5.30 -22.23 -7.75
CA LEU A 32 5.00 -21.80 -9.12
C LEU A 32 5.88 -22.52 -10.15
N LEU A 33 7.19 -22.65 -9.88
CA LEU A 33 8.09 -23.40 -10.77
C LEU A 33 7.75 -24.88 -10.82
N SER A 34 7.53 -25.52 -9.66
CA SER A 34 7.14 -26.94 -9.60
C SER A 34 5.85 -27.21 -10.37
N ALA A 35 4.82 -26.38 -10.15
CA ALA A 35 3.53 -26.54 -10.83
C ALA A 35 3.61 -26.23 -12.33
N LEU A 36 4.48 -25.31 -12.74
CA LEU A 36 4.79 -25.07 -14.16
C LEU A 36 5.44 -26.32 -14.77
N GLU A 37 6.46 -26.90 -14.12
CA GLU A 37 7.13 -28.12 -14.59
C GLU A 37 6.14 -29.31 -14.72
N GLU A 38 5.27 -29.51 -13.73
CA GLU A 38 4.19 -30.50 -13.80
C GLU A 38 3.26 -30.24 -15.00
N GLY A 39 2.84 -28.99 -15.19
CA GLY A 39 2.00 -28.59 -16.31
C GLY A 39 2.67 -28.72 -17.68
N LEU A 40 4.00 -28.56 -17.76
CA LEU A 40 4.77 -28.80 -18.97
C LEU A 40 4.88 -30.30 -19.29
N ALA A 41 5.07 -31.13 -18.26
CA ALA A 41 5.14 -32.59 -18.38
C ALA A 41 3.78 -33.23 -18.75
N ASP A 42 2.66 -32.60 -18.40
CA ASP A 42 1.32 -33.08 -18.79
C ASP A 42 1.06 -32.87 -20.28
N GLN A 43 1.19 -33.95 -21.06
CA GLN A 43 0.95 -33.94 -22.52
C GLN A 43 -0.51 -33.70 -22.90
N GLN A 44 -1.46 -33.88 -21.98
CA GLN A 44 -2.88 -33.61 -22.22
C GLN A 44 -3.26 -32.15 -21.92
N ALA A 45 -2.43 -31.40 -21.19
CA ALA A 45 -2.60 -29.97 -21.02
C ALA A 45 -2.04 -29.22 -22.24
N GLN A 46 -2.91 -28.60 -23.03
CA GLN A 46 -2.58 -27.77 -24.18
C GLN A 46 -2.38 -26.29 -23.82
N ALA A 47 -3.01 -25.81 -22.74
CA ALA A 47 -2.81 -24.49 -22.16
C ALA A 47 -2.69 -24.59 -20.63
N LEU A 48 -2.13 -23.56 -20.01
CA LEU A 48 -1.99 -23.43 -18.56
C LEU A 48 -2.67 -22.16 -18.06
N VAL A 49 -3.25 -22.20 -16.87
CA VAL A 49 -3.89 -21.05 -16.21
C VAL A 49 -3.29 -20.89 -14.81
N VAL A 50 -2.80 -19.71 -14.47
CA VAL A 50 -2.42 -19.33 -13.11
C VAL A 50 -3.60 -18.62 -12.45
N ILE A 51 -4.05 -19.16 -11.33
CA ILE A 51 -5.10 -18.58 -10.47
C ILE A 51 -4.61 -18.46 -9.03
N ALA A 52 -5.36 -17.74 -8.19
CA ALA A 52 -5.16 -17.78 -6.76
C ALA A 52 -6.48 -17.95 -6.01
N GLU A 53 -6.43 -18.57 -4.84
CA GLU A 53 -7.56 -18.74 -3.94
C GLU A 53 -7.76 -17.53 -3.03
N GLY A 54 -8.96 -17.39 -2.45
CA GLY A 54 -9.27 -16.32 -1.51
C GLY A 54 -9.57 -14.98 -2.19
N GLN A 55 -9.26 -13.87 -1.51
CA GLN A 55 -9.80 -12.54 -1.86
C GLN A 55 -9.04 -11.82 -2.98
N THR A 56 -7.86 -12.28 -3.37
CA THR A 56 -6.96 -11.53 -4.26
C THR A 56 -6.06 -12.47 -5.05
N PHE A 57 -5.57 -12.03 -6.21
CA PHE A 57 -4.56 -12.77 -6.96
C PHE A 57 -3.25 -12.87 -6.18
N ILE A 58 -2.34 -11.91 -6.33
CA ILE A 58 -1.07 -11.84 -5.59
C ILE A 58 -0.87 -10.38 -5.19
N ALA A 59 -0.85 -10.08 -3.89
CA ALA A 59 -0.76 -8.70 -3.39
C ALA A 59 0.68 -8.18 -3.17
N GLY A 60 1.67 -8.82 -3.79
CA GLY A 60 3.07 -8.42 -3.77
C GLY A 60 3.98 -9.36 -2.98
N ALA A 61 5.17 -8.86 -2.61
CA ALA A 61 6.17 -9.62 -1.88
C ALA A 61 5.76 -9.94 -0.44
N ASP A 62 6.30 -11.02 0.11
CA ASP A 62 6.05 -11.38 1.50
C ASP A 62 6.86 -10.48 2.45
N ILE A 63 6.15 -9.62 3.18
CA ILE A 63 6.73 -8.71 4.16
C ILE A 63 7.51 -9.43 5.28
N ARG A 64 7.21 -10.72 5.53
CA ARG A 64 7.91 -11.55 6.51
C ARG A 64 9.32 -11.92 6.03
N GLU A 65 9.60 -11.77 4.75
CA GLU A 65 10.93 -11.96 4.15
C GLU A 65 11.74 -10.66 4.12
N PHE A 66 11.15 -9.51 4.46
CA PHE A 66 11.85 -8.23 4.43
C PHE A 66 12.97 -8.20 5.48
N GLY A 67 14.15 -7.74 5.07
CA GLY A 67 15.33 -7.68 5.93
C GLY A 67 16.04 -9.02 6.15
N LYS A 68 15.57 -10.10 5.51
CA LYS A 68 16.24 -11.41 5.52
C LYS A 68 17.06 -11.59 4.24
N PRO A 69 18.11 -12.44 4.26
CA PRO A 69 18.83 -12.82 3.04
C PRO A 69 17.87 -13.39 1.98
N PRO A 70 18.03 -13.00 0.69
CA PRO A 70 17.17 -13.50 -0.37
C PRO A 70 17.39 -15.01 -0.58
N GLN A 71 16.31 -15.74 -0.85
CA GLN A 71 16.33 -17.18 -1.09
C GLN A 71 15.79 -17.50 -2.48
N ALA A 72 16.49 -18.39 -3.19
CA ALA A 72 16.10 -18.88 -4.50
C ALA A 72 14.83 -19.76 -4.43
N PRO A 73 14.04 -19.83 -5.52
CA PRO A 73 14.18 -19.03 -6.74
C PRO A 73 13.83 -17.55 -6.47
N LEU A 74 14.53 -16.63 -7.14
CA LEU A 74 14.16 -15.21 -7.08
C LEU A 74 13.00 -14.97 -8.05
N LEU A 75 12.18 -13.95 -7.77
CA LEU A 75 11.02 -13.64 -8.61
C LEU A 75 11.36 -13.40 -10.10
N PRO A 76 12.45 -12.69 -10.47
CA PRO A 76 12.83 -12.52 -11.88
C PRO A 76 13.07 -13.86 -12.60
N ASP A 77 13.66 -14.84 -11.89
CA ASP A 77 13.91 -16.17 -12.45
C ASP A 77 12.59 -16.90 -12.70
N VAL A 78 11.65 -16.83 -11.76
CA VAL A 78 10.31 -17.42 -11.90
C VAL A 78 9.59 -16.83 -13.11
N ILE A 79 9.58 -15.50 -13.24
CA ILE A 79 8.90 -14.82 -14.34
C ILE A 79 9.54 -15.17 -15.69
N THR A 80 10.86 -15.30 -15.75
CA THR A 80 11.56 -15.73 -16.96
C THR A 80 11.10 -17.13 -17.39
N GLN A 81 10.91 -18.06 -16.45
CA GLN A 81 10.39 -19.41 -16.75
C GLN A 81 8.92 -19.39 -17.20
N LEU A 82 8.07 -18.58 -16.54
CA LEU A 82 6.67 -18.41 -16.94
C LEU A 82 6.56 -17.85 -18.37
N GLU A 83 7.36 -16.84 -18.68
CA GLU A 83 7.37 -16.18 -19.99
C GLU A 83 7.87 -17.13 -21.10
N ALA A 84 8.86 -17.97 -20.78
CA ALA A 84 9.41 -18.99 -21.68
C ALA A 84 8.52 -20.25 -21.82
N CYS A 85 7.35 -20.29 -21.17
CA CYS A 85 6.44 -21.43 -21.28
C CYS A 85 6.08 -21.68 -22.76
N PRO A 86 6.26 -22.91 -23.30
CA PRO A 86 5.91 -23.24 -24.68
C PRO A 86 4.41 -23.42 -24.91
N LYS A 87 3.60 -23.47 -23.85
CA LYS A 87 2.14 -23.57 -23.90
C LYS A 87 1.54 -22.19 -23.60
N PRO A 88 0.37 -21.82 -24.17
CA PRO A 88 -0.32 -20.61 -23.75
C PRO A 88 -0.52 -20.59 -22.23
N LEU A 89 -0.02 -19.54 -21.58
CA LEU A 89 -0.09 -19.35 -20.14
C LEU A 89 -0.98 -18.15 -19.82
N ILE A 90 -2.11 -18.40 -19.16
CA ILE A 90 -3.13 -17.39 -18.86
C ILE A 90 -3.06 -17.03 -17.38
N ALA A 91 -3.00 -15.75 -17.04
CA ALA A 91 -3.23 -15.26 -15.68
C ALA A 91 -4.70 -14.89 -15.50
N SER A 92 -5.39 -15.49 -14.52
CA SER A 92 -6.76 -15.13 -14.14
C SER A 92 -6.77 -14.31 -12.86
N LEU A 93 -7.07 -13.02 -12.99
CA LEU A 93 -6.89 -12.01 -11.96
C LEU A 93 -8.21 -11.69 -11.26
N HIS A 94 -8.16 -11.52 -9.95
CA HIS A 94 -9.28 -11.03 -9.13
C HIS A 94 -8.76 -10.26 -7.91
N GLY A 95 -9.62 -9.44 -7.31
CA GLY A 95 -9.27 -8.62 -6.16
C GLY A 95 -8.14 -7.64 -6.52
N THR A 96 -6.91 -7.93 -6.10
CA THR A 96 -5.73 -7.18 -6.52
C THR A 96 -4.58 -8.06 -7.05
N ALA A 97 -3.86 -7.54 -8.04
CA ALA A 97 -2.57 -8.06 -8.51
C ALA A 97 -1.54 -6.92 -8.44
N LEU A 98 -0.72 -6.90 -7.38
CA LEU A 98 0.11 -5.75 -7.04
C LEU A 98 1.59 -6.10 -6.97
N GLY A 99 2.44 -5.17 -7.40
CA GLY A 99 3.89 -5.31 -7.42
C GLY A 99 4.32 -6.57 -8.15
N GLY A 100 5.10 -7.41 -7.48
CA GLY A 100 5.47 -8.74 -7.98
C GLY A 100 4.29 -9.61 -8.48
N GLY A 101 3.07 -9.41 -7.96
CA GLY A 101 1.88 -10.09 -8.48
C GLY A 101 1.46 -9.66 -9.89
N LEU A 102 1.54 -8.36 -10.18
CA LEU A 102 1.38 -7.87 -11.54
C LEU A 102 2.58 -8.29 -12.41
N GLU A 103 3.80 -8.31 -11.87
CA GLU A 103 4.98 -8.78 -12.63
C GLU A 103 4.84 -10.27 -13.04
N VAL A 104 4.29 -11.13 -12.18
CA VAL A 104 3.92 -12.51 -12.54
C VAL A 104 2.90 -12.56 -13.67
N ALA A 105 1.85 -11.72 -13.60
CA ALA A 105 0.83 -11.64 -14.65
C ALA A 105 1.40 -11.11 -15.99
N LEU A 106 2.36 -10.17 -15.94
CA LEU A 106 3.06 -9.65 -17.12
C LEU A 106 3.97 -10.71 -17.76
N GLY A 107 4.47 -11.68 -16.99
CA GLY A 107 5.18 -12.86 -17.49
C GLY A 107 4.28 -13.93 -18.09
N CYS A 108 2.97 -13.86 -17.89
CA CYS A 108 2.01 -14.75 -18.57
C CYS A 108 1.69 -14.23 -19.98
N HIS A 109 1.15 -15.10 -20.83
CA HIS A 109 0.90 -14.75 -22.24
C HIS A 109 -0.45 -14.06 -22.49
N TYR A 110 -1.42 -14.29 -21.61
CA TYR A 110 -2.74 -13.66 -21.65
C TYR A 110 -3.20 -13.34 -20.22
N ARG A 111 -3.95 -12.25 -20.03
CA ARG A 111 -4.44 -11.78 -18.73
C ARG A 111 -5.94 -11.51 -18.82
N ILE A 112 -6.72 -12.34 -18.14
CA ILE A 112 -8.17 -12.16 -17.94
C ILE A 112 -8.40 -11.67 -16.51
N ALA A 113 -9.28 -10.69 -16.30
CA ALA A 113 -9.59 -10.20 -14.95
C ALA A 113 -11.10 -10.27 -14.65
N LEU A 114 -11.47 -10.55 -13.40
CA LEU A 114 -12.84 -10.37 -12.94
C LEU A 114 -13.17 -8.90 -12.74
N THR A 115 -14.46 -8.55 -12.76
CA THR A 115 -14.95 -7.21 -12.43
C THR A 115 -14.45 -6.76 -11.05
N GLY A 116 -14.07 -5.48 -10.93
CA GLY A 116 -13.56 -4.90 -9.67
C GLY A 116 -12.09 -5.22 -9.35
N THR A 117 -11.40 -5.97 -10.21
CA THR A 117 -9.96 -6.19 -10.09
C THR A 117 -9.19 -4.89 -10.17
N ARG A 118 -8.13 -4.75 -9.38
CA ARG A 118 -7.17 -3.64 -9.47
C ARG A 118 -5.75 -4.16 -9.60
N VAL A 119 -4.97 -3.54 -10.48
CA VAL A 119 -3.57 -3.89 -10.74
C VAL A 119 -2.66 -2.70 -10.48
N GLY A 120 -1.36 -2.92 -10.26
CA GLY A 120 -0.43 -1.81 -10.11
C GLY A 120 0.95 -2.22 -9.59
N LEU A 121 1.89 -1.28 -9.63
CA LEU A 121 3.28 -1.46 -9.23
C LEU A 121 3.66 -0.46 -8.11
N PRO A 122 3.23 -0.71 -6.85
CA PRO A 122 3.34 0.25 -5.75
C PRO A 122 4.69 0.24 -5.01
N GLU A 123 5.74 -0.38 -5.55
CA GLU A 123 7.07 -0.51 -4.94
C GLU A 123 7.67 0.84 -4.50
N VAL A 124 7.37 1.91 -5.21
CA VAL A 124 7.79 3.29 -4.87
C VAL A 124 7.38 3.70 -3.47
N LYS A 125 6.22 3.22 -2.98
CA LYS A 125 5.71 3.51 -1.63
C LYS A 125 6.57 2.89 -0.53
N LEU A 126 7.43 1.94 -0.88
CA LEU A 126 8.39 1.27 0.00
C LEU A 126 9.83 1.72 -0.28
N GLY A 127 10.03 2.76 -1.08
CA GLY A 127 11.35 3.23 -1.45
C GLY A 127 12.05 2.35 -2.48
N LEU A 128 11.29 1.59 -3.27
CA LEU A 128 11.79 0.64 -4.26
C LEU A 128 11.25 0.96 -5.66
N LEU A 129 11.67 0.17 -6.64
CA LEU A 129 11.09 0.10 -7.97
C LEU A 129 10.66 -1.35 -8.27
N PRO A 130 9.82 -1.60 -9.29
CA PRO A 130 9.47 -2.95 -9.73
C PRO A 130 10.72 -3.68 -10.22
N GLY A 131 11.11 -4.74 -9.54
CA GLY A 131 12.44 -5.35 -9.67
C GLY A 131 12.45 -6.75 -10.29
N ALA A 132 11.32 -7.19 -10.85
CA ALA A 132 11.16 -8.48 -11.53
C ALA A 132 10.60 -8.33 -12.96
N GLY A 133 10.94 -7.22 -13.59
CA GLY A 133 10.71 -6.88 -14.98
C GLY A 133 9.52 -5.96 -15.22
N GLY A 134 8.87 -5.45 -14.16
CA GLY A 134 7.76 -4.51 -14.29
C GLY A 134 8.13 -3.24 -15.05
N THR A 135 9.33 -2.68 -14.83
CA THR A 135 9.78 -1.47 -15.55
C THR A 135 10.18 -1.73 -17.00
N GLN A 136 10.26 -3.00 -17.40
CA GLN A 136 10.60 -3.41 -18.76
C GLN A 136 9.35 -3.89 -19.52
N ARG A 137 8.48 -4.67 -18.87
CA ARG A 137 7.27 -5.23 -19.50
C ARG A 137 6.10 -4.25 -19.55
N LEU A 138 5.89 -3.43 -18.52
CA LEU A 138 4.78 -2.47 -18.53
C LEU A 138 4.93 -1.42 -19.65
N PRO A 139 6.11 -0.79 -19.87
CA PRO A 139 6.26 0.16 -20.97
C PRO A 139 6.02 -0.41 -22.36
N ARG A 140 6.30 -1.70 -22.58
CA ARG A 140 6.01 -2.39 -23.85
C ARG A 140 4.49 -2.53 -24.12
N LEU A 141 3.66 -2.40 -23.09
CA LEU A 141 2.19 -2.46 -23.21
C LEU A 141 1.58 -1.06 -23.29
N VAL A 142 1.98 -0.16 -22.38
CA VAL A 142 1.26 1.11 -22.16
C VAL A 142 2.05 2.36 -22.60
N GLY A 143 3.26 2.17 -23.13
CA GLY A 143 4.18 3.25 -23.47
C GLY A 143 4.89 3.88 -22.27
N VAL A 144 5.82 4.80 -22.55
CA VAL A 144 6.69 5.44 -21.56
C VAL A 144 5.89 6.29 -20.56
N GLU A 145 5.05 7.20 -21.06
CA GLU A 145 4.35 8.19 -20.22
C GLU A 145 3.43 7.54 -19.19
N ARG A 146 2.58 6.60 -19.63
CA ARG A 146 1.64 5.90 -18.75
C ARG A 146 2.37 5.00 -17.76
N SER A 147 3.49 4.39 -18.16
CA SER A 147 4.31 3.59 -17.25
C SER A 147 4.96 4.43 -16.17
N LEU A 148 5.53 5.58 -16.54
CA LEU A 148 6.09 6.51 -15.56
C LEU A 148 5.04 6.93 -14.55
N GLU A 149 3.86 7.35 -15.02
CA GLU A 149 2.74 7.77 -14.17
C GLU A 149 2.30 6.66 -13.19
N ILE A 150 2.07 5.44 -13.67
CA ILE A 150 1.62 4.32 -12.83
C ILE A 150 2.71 3.93 -11.81
N ILE A 151 3.97 3.82 -12.21
CA ILE A 151 5.04 3.29 -11.36
C ILE A 151 5.54 4.34 -10.37
N THR A 152 5.71 5.62 -10.75
CA THR A 152 6.21 6.66 -9.83
C THR A 152 5.17 7.09 -8.81
N SER A 153 3.87 7.01 -9.14
CA SER A 153 2.79 7.22 -8.16
C SER A 153 2.51 5.98 -7.31
N GLY A 154 2.77 4.78 -7.85
CA GLY A 154 2.37 3.52 -7.27
C GLY A 154 0.85 3.40 -7.11
N ARG A 155 0.06 4.10 -7.93
CA ARG A 155 -1.40 4.03 -7.89
C ARG A 155 -1.89 2.68 -8.38
N PHE A 156 -3.13 2.37 -8.02
CA PHE A 156 -3.80 1.19 -8.55
C PHE A 156 -4.63 1.60 -9.77
N VAL A 157 -4.58 0.77 -10.80
CA VAL A 157 -5.33 0.86 -12.05
C VAL A 157 -6.51 -0.10 -11.92
N ASP A 158 -7.74 0.38 -12.12
CA ASP A 158 -8.90 -0.51 -12.12
C ASP A 158 -8.98 -1.35 -13.40
N ALA A 159 -9.80 -2.40 -13.40
CA ALA A 159 -9.88 -3.34 -14.52
C ALA A 159 -10.26 -2.67 -15.84
N ALA A 160 -11.13 -1.65 -15.82
CA ALA A 160 -11.59 -0.97 -17.04
C ALA A 160 -10.45 -0.17 -17.67
N GLU A 161 -9.75 0.64 -16.87
CA GLU A 161 -8.57 1.35 -17.35
C GLU A 161 -7.46 0.37 -17.77
N ALA A 162 -7.22 -0.68 -16.98
CA ALA A 162 -6.19 -1.67 -17.26
C ALA A 162 -6.42 -2.39 -18.60
N GLN A 163 -7.67 -2.61 -18.99
CA GLN A 163 -8.01 -3.16 -20.30
C GLN A 163 -7.79 -2.13 -21.40
N ASP A 164 -8.29 -0.91 -21.23
CA ASP A 164 -8.19 0.18 -22.20
C ASP A 164 -6.75 0.48 -22.60
N ILE A 165 -5.84 0.51 -21.62
CA ILE A 165 -4.41 0.77 -21.85
C ILE A 165 -3.60 -0.50 -22.17
N GLY A 166 -4.20 -1.69 -22.12
CA GLY A 166 -3.57 -2.95 -22.56
C GLY A 166 -2.74 -3.71 -21.51
N ILE A 167 -2.87 -3.40 -20.21
CA ILE A 167 -2.28 -4.20 -19.12
C ILE A 167 -2.98 -5.57 -19.04
N ILE A 168 -4.31 -5.60 -19.13
CA ILE A 168 -5.10 -6.83 -19.21
C ILE A 168 -5.76 -6.94 -20.58
N ASP A 169 -6.12 -8.16 -20.97
CA ASP A 169 -6.62 -8.45 -22.30
C ASP A 169 -8.15 -8.43 -22.36
N ALA A 170 -8.79 -8.90 -21.30
CA ALA A 170 -10.23 -8.91 -21.19
C ALA A 170 -10.70 -8.84 -19.74
N ILE A 171 -11.95 -8.42 -19.57
CA ILE A 171 -12.69 -8.48 -18.31
C ILE A 171 -13.76 -9.57 -18.46
N SER A 172 -13.87 -10.45 -17.48
CA SER A 172 -14.82 -11.55 -17.44
C SER A 172 -15.97 -11.26 -16.47
N ASP A 173 -17.18 -11.60 -16.88
CA ASP A 173 -18.38 -11.62 -16.03
C ASP A 173 -18.54 -12.93 -15.22
N ALA A 174 -17.56 -13.84 -15.32
CA ALA A 174 -17.55 -15.07 -14.54
C ALA A 174 -17.52 -14.78 -13.03
N GLN A 175 -18.01 -15.74 -12.24
CA GLN A 175 -18.09 -15.55 -10.79
C GLN A 175 -16.80 -15.94 -10.08
N THR A 176 -15.96 -16.76 -10.72
CA THR A 176 -14.70 -17.24 -10.14
C THR A 176 -13.51 -17.08 -11.09
N PRO A 177 -12.28 -16.92 -10.54
CA PRO A 177 -11.07 -16.88 -11.36
C PRO A 177 -10.85 -18.17 -12.16
N LEU A 178 -11.27 -19.31 -11.62
CA LEU A 178 -11.19 -20.60 -12.31
C LEU A 178 -12.06 -20.61 -13.58
N GLU A 179 -13.32 -20.19 -13.47
CA GLU A 179 -14.24 -20.11 -14.63
C GLU A 179 -13.70 -19.15 -15.70
N ALA A 180 -13.28 -17.94 -15.30
CA ALA A 180 -12.71 -16.94 -16.21
C ALA A 180 -11.46 -17.47 -16.91
N GLY A 181 -10.55 -18.10 -16.18
CA GLY A 181 -9.31 -18.65 -16.71
C GLY A 181 -9.53 -19.81 -17.68
N LEU A 182 -10.44 -20.73 -17.35
CA LEU A 182 -10.79 -21.85 -18.24
C LEU A 182 -11.48 -21.38 -19.52
N ALA A 183 -12.34 -20.37 -19.44
CA ALA A 183 -12.97 -19.76 -20.62
C ALA A 183 -11.92 -19.09 -21.52
N ALA A 184 -11.07 -18.23 -20.96
CA ALA A 184 -10.00 -17.56 -21.71
C ALA A 184 -9.02 -18.56 -22.34
N ALA A 185 -8.63 -19.63 -21.63
CA ALA A 185 -7.77 -20.67 -22.18
C ALA A 185 -8.40 -21.37 -23.40
N LYS A 186 -9.71 -21.65 -23.36
CA LYS A 186 -10.43 -22.24 -24.51
C LYS A 186 -10.47 -21.30 -25.70
N GLU A 187 -10.73 -20.01 -25.47
CA GLU A 187 -10.76 -19.00 -26.54
C GLU A 187 -9.37 -18.85 -27.19
N VAL A 188 -8.30 -18.86 -26.40
CA VAL A 188 -6.91 -18.84 -26.89
C VAL A 188 -6.59 -20.10 -27.70
N LEU A 189 -6.95 -21.29 -27.20
CA LEU A 189 -6.74 -22.56 -27.93
C LEU A 189 -7.56 -22.63 -29.24
N ALA A 190 -8.75 -22.03 -29.26
CA ALA A 190 -9.58 -21.91 -30.46
C ALA A 190 -9.11 -20.83 -31.44
N GLY A 191 -8.07 -20.06 -31.10
CA GLY A 191 -7.57 -18.95 -31.92
C GLY A 191 -8.49 -17.72 -31.95
N GLN A 192 -9.45 -17.63 -31.02
CA GLN A 192 -10.38 -16.49 -30.90
C GLN A 192 -9.74 -15.31 -30.17
N GLN A 193 -8.77 -15.59 -29.29
CA GLN A 193 -7.96 -14.61 -28.58
C GLN A 193 -6.48 -14.86 -28.83
N GLN A 194 -5.70 -13.78 -28.91
CA GLN A 194 -4.27 -13.88 -29.17
C GLN A 194 -3.45 -13.76 -27.88
N ALA A 195 -2.79 -14.84 -27.50
CA ALA A 195 -1.74 -14.82 -26.49
C ALA A 195 -0.48 -14.12 -27.05
N ARG A 196 0.27 -13.43 -26.18
CA ARG A 196 1.51 -12.74 -26.55
C ARG A 196 2.58 -12.90 -25.49
N ILE A 197 3.84 -12.88 -25.89
CA ILE A 197 4.96 -12.82 -24.95
C ILE A 197 5.32 -11.35 -24.75
N THR A 198 4.93 -10.76 -23.61
CA THR A 198 5.07 -9.31 -23.35
C THR A 198 6.50 -8.82 -23.55
N GLY A 199 7.50 -9.57 -23.06
CA GLY A 199 8.91 -9.23 -23.21
C GLY A 199 9.45 -9.26 -24.65
N GLN A 200 8.75 -9.92 -25.58
CA GLN A 200 9.08 -9.97 -27.01
C GLN A 200 8.40 -8.88 -27.83
N LEU A 201 7.50 -8.10 -27.24
CA LEU A 201 6.98 -6.91 -27.89
C LEU A 201 8.13 -5.92 -28.15
N PRO A 202 8.03 -5.11 -29.23
CA PRO A 202 8.98 -4.03 -29.48
C PRO A 202 9.17 -3.16 -28.24
N ALA A 203 10.37 -2.62 -28.05
CA ALA A 203 10.57 -1.57 -27.07
C ALA A 203 9.60 -0.41 -27.35
N PRO A 204 9.08 0.26 -26.30
CA PRO A 204 8.22 1.42 -26.50
C PRO A 204 8.96 2.51 -27.28
N GLU A 205 8.21 3.28 -28.06
CA GLU A 205 8.75 4.48 -28.70
C GLU A 205 9.35 5.40 -27.63
N ALA A 206 10.56 5.90 -27.89
CA ALA A 206 11.23 6.80 -26.98
C ALA A 206 10.43 8.10 -26.82
N ASN A 207 10.21 8.53 -25.58
CA ASN A 207 9.53 9.78 -25.27
C ASN A 207 10.39 10.62 -24.30
N PRO A 208 11.45 11.29 -24.81
CA PRO A 208 12.35 12.08 -23.97
C PRO A 208 11.64 13.26 -23.29
N LEU A 209 10.56 13.78 -23.87
CA LEU A 209 9.77 14.85 -23.28
C LEU A 209 9.02 14.38 -22.03
N ALA A 210 8.35 13.22 -22.09
CA ALA A 210 7.69 12.63 -20.92
C ALA A 210 8.70 12.29 -19.81
N ILE A 211 9.88 11.79 -20.17
CA ILE A 211 10.96 11.53 -19.21
C ILE A 211 11.42 12.83 -18.53
N ALA A 212 11.67 13.89 -19.29
CA ALA A 212 12.09 15.18 -18.75
C ALA A 212 11.02 15.79 -17.85
N ALA A 213 9.75 15.80 -18.30
CA ALA A 213 8.63 16.33 -17.53
C ALA A 213 8.42 15.57 -16.21
N MET A 214 8.56 14.24 -16.21
CA MET A 214 8.47 13.45 -14.99
C MET A 214 9.62 13.79 -14.03
N ARG A 215 10.85 14.00 -14.51
CA ARG A 215 11.97 14.41 -13.63
C ARG A 215 11.72 15.76 -12.98
N GLU A 216 11.30 16.76 -13.77
CA GLU A 216 10.98 18.10 -13.25
C GLU A 216 9.85 18.06 -12.21
N GLN A 217 8.81 17.26 -12.47
CA GLN A 217 7.74 17.04 -11.51
C GLN A 217 8.26 16.40 -10.21
N LEU A 218 9.17 15.41 -10.29
CA LEU A 218 9.75 14.75 -9.13
C LEU A 218 10.69 15.68 -8.34
N GLU A 219 11.47 16.52 -9.02
CA GLU A 219 12.31 17.56 -8.40
C GLU A 219 11.47 18.58 -7.61
N THR A 220 10.26 18.86 -8.09
CA THR A 220 9.34 19.77 -7.39
C THR A 220 8.61 19.09 -6.23
N SER A 221 8.09 17.88 -6.45
CA SER A 221 7.15 17.23 -5.52
C SER A 221 7.83 16.37 -4.45
N VAL A 222 8.92 15.67 -4.81
CA VAL A 222 9.61 14.71 -3.95
C VAL A 222 11.14 14.72 -4.15
N PRO A 223 11.81 15.88 -4.13
CA PRO A 223 13.24 16.00 -4.46
C PRO A 223 14.16 15.15 -3.57
N ALA A 224 13.71 14.86 -2.35
CA ALA A 224 14.47 14.07 -1.41
C ALA A 224 14.34 12.55 -1.63
N LEU A 225 13.37 12.07 -2.43
CA LEU A 225 13.19 10.62 -2.65
C LEU A 225 14.15 10.08 -3.72
N PHE A 226 14.66 8.86 -3.53
CA PHE A 226 15.62 8.22 -4.42
C PHE A 226 14.94 7.33 -5.47
N SER A 227 14.02 6.46 -5.03
CA SER A 227 13.38 5.47 -5.90
C SER A 227 12.55 6.03 -7.05
N PRO A 228 11.82 7.17 -6.94
CA PRO A 228 11.10 7.72 -8.09
C PRO A 228 12.01 8.07 -9.26
N PHE A 229 13.19 8.63 -9.00
CA PHE A 229 14.17 8.93 -10.05
C PHE A 229 14.78 7.66 -10.66
N ARG A 230 15.00 6.62 -9.85
CA ARG A 230 15.45 5.32 -10.34
C ARG A 230 14.39 4.60 -11.18
N ILE A 231 13.11 4.81 -10.91
CA ILE A 231 12.01 4.35 -11.77
C ILE A 231 12.11 5.02 -13.15
N VAL A 232 12.32 6.34 -13.19
CA VAL A 232 12.51 7.06 -14.46
C VAL A 232 13.71 6.48 -15.22
N ASP A 233 14.83 6.25 -14.54
CA ASP A 233 16.03 5.65 -15.15
C ASP A 233 15.77 4.23 -15.70
N ALA A 234 14.97 3.41 -15.00
CA ALA A 234 14.65 2.05 -15.39
C ALA A 234 13.70 1.99 -16.60
N VAL A 235 12.68 2.86 -16.64
CA VAL A 235 11.78 2.99 -17.79
C VAL A 235 12.50 3.58 -19.01
N ASP A 236 13.37 4.56 -18.81
CA ASP A 236 14.22 5.11 -19.88
C ASP A 236 15.15 4.03 -20.46
N ALA A 237 15.74 3.18 -19.60
CA ALA A 237 16.53 2.02 -20.04
C ALA A 237 15.73 1.06 -20.94
N CYS A 238 14.43 0.89 -20.72
CA CYS A 238 13.57 0.09 -21.58
C CYS A 238 13.50 0.62 -23.03
N THR A 239 13.65 1.93 -23.24
CA THR A 239 13.66 2.55 -24.58
C THR A 239 15.01 2.43 -25.31
N LYS A 240 16.09 2.22 -24.54
CA LYS A 240 17.48 2.24 -25.03
C LYS A 240 18.10 0.86 -25.17
N ALA A 241 17.61 -0.12 -24.41
CA ALA A 241 18.13 -1.46 -24.39
C ALA A 241 17.96 -2.16 -25.75
N THR A 242 18.99 -2.88 -26.17
CA THR A 242 19.00 -3.67 -27.42
C THR A 242 18.26 -5.00 -27.28
N SER A 243 17.98 -5.43 -26.04
CA SER A 243 17.25 -6.65 -25.71
C SER A 243 16.49 -6.50 -24.39
N LEU A 244 15.51 -7.38 -24.16
CA LEU A 244 14.82 -7.46 -22.86
C LEU A 244 15.81 -7.75 -21.73
N GLU A 245 16.74 -8.68 -21.94
CA GLU A 245 17.74 -9.08 -20.94
C GLU A 245 18.61 -7.90 -20.48
N GLU A 246 19.00 -7.02 -21.41
CA GLU A 246 19.74 -5.80 -21.09
C GLU A 246 18.93 -4.84 -20.22
N GLY A 247 17.65 -4.64 -20.56
CA GLY A 247 16.73 -3.83 -19.75
C GLY A 247 16.53 -4.42 -18.35
N LEU A 248 16.31 -5.74 -18.25
CA LEU A 248 16.12 -6.45 -16.97
C LEU A 248 17.36 -6.37 -16.08
N ARG A 249 18.57 -6.45 -16.67
CA ARG A 249 19.82 -6.25 -15.93
C ARG A 249 19.89 -4.84 -15.34
N ARG A 250 19.56 -3.82 -16.15
CA ARG A 250 19.58 -2.42 -15.70
C ARG A 250 18.54 -2.15 -14.62
N GLU A 251 17.33 -2.69 -14.76
CA GLU A 251 16.31 -2.65 -13.72
C GLU A 251 16.84 -3.26 -12.42
N ARG A 252 17.49 -4.43 -12.51
CA ARG A 252 18.03 -5.13 -11.33
C ARG A 252 19.10 -4.33 -10.61
N GLU A 253 20.02 -3.70 -11.34
CA GLU A 253 21.02 -2.79 -10.76
C GLU A 253 20.37 -1.64 -9.99
N LEU A 254 19.36 -1.00 -10.59
CA LEU A 254 18.66 0.14 -9.98
C LEU A 254 17.80 -0.30 -8.79
N PHE A 255 17.21 -1.48 -8.85
CA PHE A 255 16.51 -2.10 -7.72
C PHE A 255 17.45 -2.30 -6.52
N LEU A 256 18.65 -2.85 -6.75
CA LEU A 256 19.65 -3.04 -5.70
C LEU A 256 20.13 -1.71 -5.12
N ALA A 257 20.34 -0.68 -5.96
CA ALA A 257 20.65 0.66 -5.48
C ALA A 257 19.53 1.23 -4.58
N CYS A 258 18.26 0.93 -4.87
CA CYS A 258 17.14 1.31 -4.02
C CYS A 258 17.09 0.50 -2.72
N MET A 259 17.44 -0.78 -2.76
CA MET A 259 17.56 -1.64 -1.58
C MET A 259 18.58 -1.11 -0.57
N ASP A 260 19.69 -0.57 -1.07
CA ASP A 260 20.79 -0.03 -0.27
C ASP A 260 20.55 1.43 0.20
N SER A 261 19.47 2.07 -0.28
CA SER A 261 19.15 3.45 0.09
C SER A 261 18.67 3.54 1.55
N PRO A 262 19.19 4.48 2.37
CA PRO A 262 18.71 4.69 3.74
C PRO A 262 17.22 5.10 3.81
N GLN A 263 16.70 5.70 2.73
CA GLN A 263 15.31 6.14 2.63
C GLN A 263 14.32 4.98 2.65
N ARG A 264 14.72 3.83 2.11
CA ARG A 264 13.92 2.61 2.13
C ARG A 264 13.59 2.19 3.56
N ALA A 265 14.56 2.31 4.48
CA ALA A 265 14.36 1.93 5.87
C ALA A 265 13.30 2.82 6.56
N GLY A 266 13.27 4.12 6.24
CA GLY A 266 12.24 5.04 6.73
C GLY A 266 10.84 4.72 6.16
N LEU A 267 10.75 4.48 4.85
CA LEU A 267 9.47 4.17 4.19
C LEU A 267 8.89 2.81 4.62
N ILE A 268 9.73 1.79 4.79
CA ILE A 268 9.31 0.49 5.33
C ILE A 268 8.83 0.62 6.78
N HIS A 269 9.53 1.41 7.60
CA HIS A 269 9.09 1.69 8.97
C HIS A 269 7.68 2.26 8.99
N LEU A 270 7.41 3.29 8.17
CA LEU A 270 6.07 3.89 8.06
C LEU A 270 5.02 2.91 7.56
N PHE A 271 5.38 2.05 6.60
CA PHE A 271 4.47 1.01 6.12
C PHE A 271 4.04 0.07 7.26
N PHE A 272 4.95 -0.31 8.16
CA PHE A 272 4.59 -1.11 9.33
C PHE A 272 3.85 -0.29 10.41
N ALA A 273 4.24 0.96 10.64
CA ALA A 273 3.57 1.85 11.59
C ALA A 273 2.08 2.05 11.25
N ALA A 274 1.77 2.21 9.96
CA ALA A 274 0.42 2.37 9.45
C ALA A 274 -0.47 1.12 9.58
N ARG A 275 0.07 -0.03 10.05
CA ARG A 275 -0.72 -1.25 10.26
C ARG A 275 -1.39 -1.21 11.61
N ASN A 276 -2.72 -1.33 11.61
CA ASN A 276 -3.54 -1.43 12.81
C ASN A 276 -3.33 -0.28 13.84
N PRO A 277 -3.26 0.99 13.44
CA PRO A 277 -3.04 2.12 14.36
C PRO A 277 -4.21 2.40 15.31
N HIS A 278 -5.34 1.74 15.09
CA HIS A 278 -6.56 1.84 15.90
C HIS A 278 -6.63 0.77 17.02
N VAL A 279 -5.58 -0.05 17.19
CA VAL A 279 -5.58 -1.18 18.14
C VAL A 279 -5.01 -0.76 19.49
N VAL A 280 -5.80 -0.93 20.53
CA VAL A 280 -5.45 -0.76 21.94
C VAL A 280 -4.95 -2.11 22.47
N PRO A 281 -3.70 -2.20 22.98
CA PRO A 281 -3.15 -3.44 23.52
C PRO A 281 -3.97 -4.02 24.68
N GLY A 282 -4.14 -5.33 24.70
CA GLY A 282 -4.82 -6.05 25.78
C GLY A 282 -6.35 -6.05 25.70
N VAL A 283 -6.92 -5.57 24.59
CA VAL A 283 -8.37 -5.62 24.34
C VAL A 283 -8.67 -6.59 23.22
N ASP A 284 -9.29 -7.71 23.55
CA ASP A 284 -9.72 -8.73 22.59
C ASP A 284 -11.23 -8.68 22.37
N ASN A 285 -11.69 -9.05 21.17
CA ASN A 285 -13.11 -9.22 20.82
C ASN A 285 -14.02 -7.99 21.07
N ALA A 286 -13.47 -6.78 21.04
CA ALA A 286 -14.30 -5.56 21.07
C ALA A 286 -15.03 -5.36 19.73
N GLU A 287 -16.26 -4.87 19.80
CA GLU A 287 -17.10 -4.55 18.64
C GLU A 287 -17.38 -3.03 18.58
N PRO A 288 -17.55 -2.45 17.37
CA PRO A 288 -17.94 -1.05 17.24
C PRO A 288 -19.29 -0.78 17.91
N PHE A 289 -19.52 0.47 18.32
CA PHE A 289 -20.81 0.95 18.79
C PHE A 289 -21.82 0.97 17.64
N ALA A 290 -23.07 0.61 17.93
CA ALA A 290 -24.15 0.53 16.94
C ALA A 290 -25.04 1.77 16.97
N GLN A 291 -25.22 2.41 18.13
CA GLN A 291 -26.07 3.60 18.30
C GLN A 291 -25.22 4.82 18.68
N ILE A 292 -25.04 5.73 17.71
CA ILE A 292 -24.16 6.88 17.85
C ILE A 292 -24.94 8.18 17.70
N ALA A 293 -24.73 9.10 18.64
CA ALA A 293 -25.22 10.46 18.52
C ALA A 293 -24.11 11.41 17.99
N LEU A 294 -24.45 12.24 17.03
CA LEU A 294 -23.59 13.31 16.50
C LEU A 294 -24.11 14.63 17.07
N ILE A 295 -23.35 15.25 17.95
CA ILE A 295 -23.75 16.46 18.67
C ILE A 295 -23.06 17.65 18.03
N GLY A 296 -23.86 18.55 17.43
CA GLY A 296 -23.37 19.74 16.73
C GLY A 296 -23.00 19.48 15.27
N GLU A 297 -22.68 20.56 14.55
CA GLU A 297 -22.35 20.51 13.12
C GLU A 297 -20.83 20.42 12.90
N HIS A 298 -20.38 19.46 12.10
CA HIS A 298 -18.99 19.35 11.70
C HIS A 298 -18.83 18.62 10.35
N THR A 299 -17.90 19.07 9.51
CA THR A 299 -17.68 18.51 8.16
C THR A 299 -17.34 17.02 8.18
N LEU A 300 -16.67 16.54 9.23
CA LEU A 300 -16.39 15.10 9.43
C LEU A 300 -17.68 14.27 9.56
N PHE A 301 -18.70 14.79 10.25
CA PHE A 301 -19.95 14.07 10.50
C PHE A 301 -20.72 13.80 9.20
N GLU A 302 -20.72 14.76 8.27
CA GLU A 302 -21.32 14.60 6.94
C GLU A 302 -20.74 13.41 6.16
N THR A 303 -19.47 13.06 6.40
CA THR A 303 -18.82 11.94 5.71
C THR A 303 -19.26 10.57 6.22
N PHE A 304 -19.87 10.49 7.41
CA PHE A 304 -20.15 9.23 8.08
C PHE A 304 -21.36 8.48 7.53
N HIS A 305 -22.37 9.17 6.97
CA HIS A 305 -23.65 8.55 6.63
C HIS A 305 -23.54 7.33 5.70
N THR A 306 -22.76 7.42 4.62
CA THR A 306 -22.60 6.30 3.67
C THR A 306 -21.87 5.11 4.30
N ALA A 307 -20.88 5.39 5.15
CA ALA A 307 -20.10 4.37 5.83
C ALA A 307 -20.92 3.68 6.94
N ALA A 308 -21.70 4.46 7.69
CA ALA A 308 -22.58 3.97 8.75
C ALA A 308 -23.61 2.96 8.22
N GLN A 309 -24.25 3.27 7.09
CA GLN A 309 -25.19 2.35 6.43
C GLN A 309 -24.55 1.01 6.09
N ARG A 310 -23.32 1.01 5.56
CA ARG A 310 -22.58 -0.22 5.22
C ARG A 310 -22.14 -1.01 6.46
N ALA A 311 -21.92 -0.32 7.57
CA ALA A 311 -21.48 -0.91 8.83
C ALA A 311 -22.63 -1.29 9.77
N ASN A 312 -23.90 -1.10 9.37
CA ASN A 312 -25.08 -1.25 10.23
C ASN A 312 -25.02 -0.39 11.51
N ILE A 313 -24.45 0.81 11.39
CA ILE A 313 -24.37 1.80 12.47
C ILE A 313 -25.51 2.82 12.29
N THR A 314 -26.24 3.10 13.36
CA THR A 314 -27.28 4.13 13.41
C THR A 314 -26.67 5.44 13.90
N LEU A 315 -26.85 6.50 13.11
CA LEU A 315 -26.47 7.86 13.46
C LEU A 315 -27.74 8.67 13.79
N THR A 316 -27.70 9.47 14.85
CA THR A 316 -28.78 10.40 15.23
C THR A 316 -28.20 11.72 15.72
N ASP A 317 -28.94 12.81 15.58
CA ASP A 317 -28.54 14.11 16.13
C ASP A 317 -29.16 14.35 17.52
N THR A 318 -30.09 13.49 17.93
CA THR A 318 -30.80 13.56 19.21
C THR A 318 -30.51 12.31 20.03
N PRO A 319 -29.59 12.37 21.01
CA PRO A 319 -29.29 11.23 21.86
C PRO A 319 -30.51 10.79 22.67
N ASN A 320 -30.57 9.49 22.99
CA ASN A 320 -31.61 8.88 23.82
C ASN A 320 -31.00 7.77 24.69
N ASP A 321 -31.80 7.09 25.50
CA ASP A 321 -31.31 6.09 26.47
C ASP A 321 -30.54 4.92 25.83
N SER A 322 -30.75 4.64 24.53
CA SER A 322 -30.05 3.60 23.78
C SER A 322 -28.75 4.07 23.12
N THR A 323 -28.44 5.37 23.17
CA THR A 323 -27.19 5.91 22.63
C THR A 323 -26.00 5.37 23.41
N GLU A 324 -25.05 4.75 22.69
CA GLU A 324 -23.85 4.14 23.30
C GLU A 324 -22.62 5.04 23.19
N LEU A 325 -22.54 5.84 22.12
CA LEU A 325 -21.43 6.76 21.84
C LEU A 325 -21.98 8.12 21.43
N CYS A 326 -21.44 9.19 21.98
CA CYS A 326 -21.68 10.56 21.53
C CYS A 326 -20.38 11.15 20.96
N LEU A 327 -20.41 11.59 19.71
CA LEU A 327 -19.36 12.37 19.08
C LEU A 327 -19.74 13.84 19.13
N LEU A 328 -18.95 14.65 19.81
CA LEU A 328 -19.25 16.06 20.04
C LEU A 328 -18.39 16.94 19.12
N ALA A 329 -19.03 17.82 18.36
CA ALA A 329 -18.35 18.85 17.60
C ALA A 329 -17.56 19.79 18.55
N PRO A 330 -16.53 20.51 18.04
CA PRO A 330 -15.74 21.41 18.88
C PRO A 330 -16.61 22.46 19.59
N GLY A 331 -16.52 22.51 20.93
CA GLY A 331 -17.25 23.47 21.77
C GLY A 331 -18.61 22.99 22.29
N GLU A 332 -19.11 21.84 21.83
CA GLU A 332 -20.34 21.23 22.35
C GLU A 332 -20.13 20.58 23.73
N ASP A 333 -21.19 20.55 24.54
CA ASP A 333 -21.17 20.03 25.90
C ASP A 333 -21.83 18.64 26.00
N VAL A 334 -21.40 17.86 26.99
CA VAL A 334 -21.89 16.51 27.28
C VAL A 334 -23.25 16.49 27.97
N SER A 335 -23.82 17.64 28.34
CA SER A 335 -25.09 17.72 29.10
C SER A 335 -26.29 17.07 28.41
N THR A 336 -26.27 16.97 27.08
CA THR A 336 -27.33 16.28 26.31
C THR A 336 -27.08 14.77 26.17
N CYS A 337 -25.89 14.30 26.52
CA CYS A 337 -25.50 12.90 26.38
C CYS A 337 -25.97 12.06 27.58
N PRO A 338 -26.45 10.82 27.37
CA PRO A 338 -26.79 9.93 28.47
C PRO A 338 -25.55 9.60 29.32
N SER A 339 -25.73 9.46 30.63
CA SER A 339 -24.62 9.23 31.57
C SER A 339 -23.80 7.95 31.29
N GLN A 340 -24.42 6.95 30.66
CA GLN A 340 -23.82 5.68 30.30
C GLN A 340 -23.12 5.70 28.93
N ALA A 341 -23.36 6.74 28.12
CA ALA A 341 -22.76 6.83 26.79
C ALA A 341 -21.30 7.24 26.88
N VAL A 342 -20.45 6.61 26.07
CA VAL A 342 -19.07 7.04 25.89
C VAL A 342 -19.08 8.38 25.13
N THR A 343 -18.27 9.34 25.56
CA THR A 343 -18.18 10.66 24.93
C THR A 343 -16.81 10.87 24.31
N VAL A 344 -16.80 11.33 23.06
CA VAL A 344 -15.59 11.71 22.31
C VAL A 344 -15.77 13.13 21.81
N ALA A 345 -14.96 14.07 22.31
CA ALA A 345 -14.95 15.44 21.80
C ALA A 345 -13.98 15.59 20.63
N LEU A 346 -14.44 16.18 19.53
CA LEU A 346 -13.57 16.60 18.43
C LEU A 346 -12.79 17.83 18.89
N GLN A 347 -11.47 17.80 18.67
CA GLN A 347 -10.57 18.87 19.10
C GLN A 347 -9.67 19.35 17.95
N PRO A 348 -9.49 20.66 17.77
CA PRO A 348 -8.45 21.18 16.90
C PRO A 348 -7.07 20.97 17.52
N LEU A 349 -6.01 21.02 16.70
CA LEU A 349 -4.62 20.79 17.13
C LEU A 349 -4.15 21.70 18.27
N THR A 350 -4.69 22.91 18.35
CA THR A 350 -4.27 23.95 19.30
C THR A 350 -4.92 23.87 20.66
N ASP A 351 -5.95 23.04 20.83
CA ASP A 351 -6.67 22.94 22.10
C ASP A 351 -6.01 21.91 23.02
N SER A 352 -5.98 22.19 24.32
CA SER A 352 -5.24 21.39 25.32
C SER A 352 -6.12 20.80 26.42
N ALA A 353 -7.41 21.12 26.48
CA ALA A 353 -8.31 20.65 27.52
C ALA A 353 -9.52 19.93 26.93
N SER A 354 -9.76 18.68 27.33
CA SER A 354 -11.03 17.99 27.09
C SER A 354 -11.75 17.72 28.40
N ALA A 355 -13.05 18.03 28.44
CA ALA A 355 -13.93 17.61 29.54
C ALA A 355 -14.40 16.15 29.40
N THR A 356 -14.15 15.52 28.25
CA THR A 356 -14.57 14.14 27.92
C THR A 356 -13.48 13.10 28.25
N LEU A 357 -13.90 11.84 28.39
CA LEU A 357 -12.99 10.72 28.67
C LEU A 357 -12.04 10.41 27.50
N LEU A 358 -12.51 10.64 26.27
CA LEU A 358 -11.77 10.48 25.02
C LEU A 358 -11.83 11.78 24.21
N SER A 359 -10.80 12.10 23.45
CA SER A 359 -10.89 13.15 22.43
C SER A 359 -10.34 12.70 21.08
N LEU A 360 -10.95 13.22 20.01
CA LEU A 360 -10.54 13.02 18.64
C LEU A 360 -9.84 14.28 18.15
N VAL A 361 -8.51 14.29 18.22
CA VAL A 361 -7.69 15.41 17.75
C VAL A 361 -7.60 15.35 16.23
N LEU A 362 -8.10 16.39 15.58
CA LEU A 362 -8.25 16.48 14.14
C LEU A 362 -6.97 16.98 13.48
N ALA A 363 -6.35 16.14 12.65
CA ALA A 363 -5.32 16.57 11.72
C ALA A 363 -5.84 17.56 10.66
N GLU A 364 -5.03 18.57 10.32
CA GLU A 364 -5.33 19.54 9.24
C GLU A 364 -5.13 18.95 7.83
N ARG A 365 -4.38 17.86 7.72
CA ARG A 365 -4.05 17.17 6.47
C ARG A 365 -3.88 15.67 6.69
N GLY A 366 -3.94 14.92 5.60
CA GLY A 366 -3.72 13.48 5.61
C GLY A 366 -4.92 12.69 6.14
N PRO A 367 -4.82 11.36 6.15
CA PRO A 367 -5.97 10.48 6.38
C PRO A 367 -6.17 10.07 7.84
N PHE A 368 -5.28 10.46 8.76
CA PHE A 368 -5.26 10.00 10.15
C PHE A 368 -5.56 11.12 11.14
N HIS A 369 -6.50 10.87 12.04
CA HIS A 369 -6.73 11.64 13.26
C HIS A 369 -6.15 10.89 14.47
N GLU A 370 -6.09 11.53 15.64
CA GLU A 370 -5.64 10.89 16.87
C GLU A 370 -6.80 10.73 17.87
N LEU A 371 -7.04 9.51 18.35
CA LEU A 371 -8.00 9.22 19.41
C LEU A 371 -7.26 9.10 20.75
N VAL A 372 -7.25 10.18 21.51
CA VAL A 372 -6.56 10.33 22.79
C VAL A 372 -7.43 9.80 23.92
N ASN A 373 -6.87 8.93 24.74
CA ASN A 373 -7.51 8.51 25.98
C ASN A 373 -7.00 9.31 27.18
N HIS A 374 -7.91 10.05 27.80
CA HIS A 374 -7.64 10.78 29.04
C HIS A 374 -7.94 9.88 30.24
N HIS A 375 -9.15 9.32 30.30
CA HIS A 375 -9.64 8.59 31.47
C HIS A 375 -10.65 7.46 31.15
N ALA A 376 -10.84 7.08 29.88
CA ALA A 376 -11.74 6.00 29.49
C ALA A 376 -11.13 4.62 29.74
N SER A 377 -11.99 3.59 29.82
CA SER A 377 -11.51 2.21 29.82
C SER A 377 -10.83 1.86 28.49
N ALA A 378 -9.87 0.93 28.51
CA ALA A 378 -9.21 0.46 27.29
C ALA A 378 -10.22 -0.13 26.28
N THR A 379 -11.24 -0.82 26.80
CA THR A 379 -12.34 -1.37 25.99
C THR A 379 -13.11 -0.26 25.29
N ASP A 380 -13.50 0.81 25.99
CA ASP A 380 -14.27 1.91 25.39
C ASP A 380 -13.46 2.64 24.32
N GLN A 381 -12.16 2.87 24.56
CA GLN A 381 -11.28 3.44 23.54
C GLN A 381 -11.20 2.52 22.31
N GLN A 382 -11.05 1.21 22.51
CA GLN A 382 -10.99 0.27 21.39
C GLN A 382 -12.31 0.25 20.59
N ARG A 383 -13.46 0.24 21.28
CA ARG A 383 -14.79 0.29 20.64
C ARG A 383 -14.95 1.59 19.86
N ALA A 384 -14.58 2.73 20.43
CA ALA A 384 -14.61 4.03 19.75
C ALA A 384 -13.70 4.04 18.50
N ALA A 385 -12.48 3.50 18.60
CA ALA A 385 -11.56 3.41 17.48
C ALA A 385 -12.09 2.50 16.34
N LEU A 386 -12.70 1.36 16.68
CA LEU A 386 -13.35 0.47 15.71
C LEU A 386 -14.55 1.15 15.04
N THR A 387 -15.31 1.92 15.81
CA THR A 387 -16.46 2.69 15.33
C THR A 387 -16.02 3.74 14.31
N LEU A 388 -15.03 4.58 14.64
CA LEU A 388 -14.47 5.57 13.72
C LEU A 388 -13.90 4.92 12.45
N LYS A 389 -13.20 3.79 12.58
CA LYS A 389 -12.71 3.01 11.44
C LYS A 389 -13.85 2.51 10.55
N ALA A 390 -14.94 2.00 11.12
CA ALA A 390 -16.12 1.56 10.38
C ALA A 390 -16.78 2.73 9.63
N LEU A 391 -16.76 3.91 10.24
CA LEU A 391 -17.21 5.18 9.66
C LEU A 391 -16.20 5.82 8.68
N ARG A 392 -15.09 5.13 8.37
CA ARG A 392 -14.01 5.59 7.47
C ARG A 392 -13.20 6.80 7.96
N ALA A 393 -13.28 7.15 9.25
CA ALA A 393 -12.30 8.02 9.90
C ALA A 393 -11.12 7.18 10.43
N ASN A 394 -9.97 7.25 9.78
CA ASN A 394 -8.80 6.51 10.28
C ASN A 394 -8.24 7.21 11.51
N VAL A 395 -7.96 6.42 12.55
CA VAL A 395 -7.43 6.94 13.80
C VAL A 395 -6.18 6.19 14.24
N VAL A 396 -5.30 6.94 14.87
CA VAL A 396 -4.21 6.44 15.71
C VAL A 396 -4.67 6.55 17.16
N VAL A 397 -4.62 5.45 17.92
CA VAL A 397 -4.97 5.48 19.35
C VAL A 397 -3.76 5.85 20.20
N SER A 398 -3.95 6.73 21.17
CA SER A 398 -2.91 7.18 22.09
C SER A 398 -3.47 7.37 23.50
N LYS A 399 -2.60 7.76 24.42
CA LYS A 399 -2.91 8.17 25.80
C LYS A 399 -2.62 9.66 25.93
N SER A 400 -3.07 10.25 27.03
CA SER A 400 -2.71 11.62 27.36
C SER A 400 -1.22 11.75 27.72
N PRO A 401 -0.50 12.80 27.28
CA PRO A 401 -0.98 13.92 26.45
C PRO A 401 -1.10 13.58 24.96
N SER A 402 -1.89 14.36 24.22
CA SER A 402 -2.02 14.29 22.75
C SER A 402 -0.65 14.34 22.06
N VAL A 403 -0.33 13.32 21.27
CA VAL A 403 0.89 13.23 20.47
C VAL A 403 0.88 14.28 19.36
N LEU A 404 -0.23 14.38 18.63
CA LEU A 404 -0.35 15.23 17.45
C LEU A 404 -0.32 16.71 17.85
N SER A 405 -1.05 17.11 18.89
CA SER A 405 -1.02 18.49 19.39
C SER A 405 0.35 18.86 19.94
N THR A 406 1.02 17.94 20.66
CA THR A 406 2.36 18.18 21.20
C THR A 406 3.39 18.40 20.10
N LEU A 407 3.40 17.54 19.07
CA LEU A 407 4.30 17.69 17.92
C LEU A 407 4.00 18.96 17.11
N TYR A 408 2.72 19.26 16.86
CA TYR A 408 2.30 20.47 16.16
C TYR A 408 2.79 21.73 16.88
N ASN A 409 2.59 21.81 18.20
CA ASN A 409 3.04 22.95 18.99
C ASN A 409 4.56 23.07 19.01
N ALA A 410 5.29 21.96 19.13
CA ALA A 410 6.76 21.97 19.06
C ALA A 410 7.26 22.51 17.71
N ALA A 411 6.66 22.07 16.59
CA ALA A 411 7.02 22.55 15.26
C ALA A 411 6.70 24.04 15.08
N LYS A 412 5.55 24.50 15.59
CA LYS A 412 5.08 25.90 15.45
C LYS A 412 5.85 26.90 16.31
N GLN A 413 6.36 26.46 17.45
CA GLN A 413 7.15 27.30 18.36
C GLN A 413 8.65 27.31 18.01
N ALA A 414 9.09 26.44 17.12
CA ALA A 414 10.47 26.37 16.68
C ALA A 414 10.84 27.58 15.80
N PRO A 415 12.09 28.08 15.87
CA PRO A 415 12.62 29.03 14.90
C PRO A 415 12.56 28.49 13.46
N ASP A 416 12.55 29.41 12.49
CA ASP A 416 12.58 29.05 11.07
C ASP A 416 13.77 28.12 10.78
N ASN A 417 13.48 26.93 10.23
CA ASN A 417 14.37 25.80 9.93
C ASN A 417 14.61 24.75 11.04
N ASP A 418 14.09 24.93 12.27
CA ASP A 418 14.31 23.99 13.38
C ASP A 418 13.09 23.10 13.70
N ALA A 419 11.99 23.24 12.95
CA ALA A 419 10.74 22.51 13.19
C ALA A 419 10.92 20.97 13.22
N GLN A 420 11.80 20.42 12.37
CA GLN A 420 12.09 18.98 12.36
C GLN A 420 12.77 18.54 13.66
N SER A 421 13.83 19.25 14.07
CA SER A 421 14.54 18.95 15.32
C SER A 421 13.68 19.18 16.56
N ALA A 422 12.77 20.16 16.53
CA ALA A 422 11.80 20.36 17.60
C ALA A 422 10.82 19.18 17.71
N MET A 423 10.30 18.67 16.58
CA MET A 423 9.47 17.46 16.57
C MET A 423 10.25 16.23 17.06
N GLU A 424 11.52 16.09 16.70
CA GLU A 424 12.41 15.02 17.18
C GLU A 424 12.55 15.05 18.71
N GLN A 425 12.84 16.21 19.31
CA GLN A 425 12.95 16.31 20.77
C GLN A 425 11.60 16.07 21.49
N ALA A 426 10.51 16.59 20.93
CA ALA A 426 9.17 16.34 21.45
C ALA A 426 8.80 14.86 21.38
N SER A 427 9.17 14.17 20.30
CA SER A 427 8.91 12.75 20.11
C SER A 427 9.56 11.86 21.17
N LEU A 428 10.83 12.14 21.52
CA LEU A 428 11.55 11.43 22.59
C LEU A 428 10.86 11.64 23.94
N THR A 429 10.38 12.85 24.20
CA THR A 429 9.66 13.18 25.44
C THR A 429 8.33 12.43 25.54
N LEU A 430 7.55 12.39 24.45
CA LEU A 430 6.29 11.66 24.37
C LEU A 430 6.46 10.15 24.61
N ALA A 431 7.51 9.56 24.02
CA ALA A 431 7.85 8.15 24.22
C ALA A 431 8.21 7.87 25.69
N GLN A 432 9.05 8.71 26.31
CA GLN A 432 9.42 8.58 27.73
C GLN A 432 8.21 8.69 28.68
N GLN A 433 7.24 9.53 28.34
CA GLN A 433 5.99 9.68 29.10
C GLN A 433 5.00 8.53 28.88
N GLY A 434 5.23 7.67 27.89
CA GLY A 434 4.30 6.59 27.54
C GLY A 434 2.99 7.09 26.94
N ALA A 435 3.03 8.23 26.23
CA ALA A 435 1.87 8.86 25.60
C ALA A 435 1.28 8.02 24.45
N CYS A 436 2.05 7.09 23.88
CA CYS A 436 1.61 6.18 22.82
C CYS A 436 1.67 4.72 23.27
N TYR A 437 0.83 3.87 22.65
CA TYR A 437 0.92 2.41 22.83
C TYR A 437 2.08 1.81 22.03
N ARG A 438 2.42 2.41 20.88
CA ARG A 438 3.56 2.04 20.05
C ARG A 438 4.30 3.31 19.67
N GLU A 439 5.61 3.32 19.84
CA GLU A 439 6.42 4.51 19.52
C GLU A 439 6.31 4.90 18.03
N SER A 440 6.12 3.91 17.15
CA SER A 440 5.87 4.13 15.71
C SER A 440 4.62 4.96 15.41
N ASP A 441 3.68 5.08 16.36
CA ASP A 441 2.47 5.91 16.19
C ASP A 441 2.79 7.40 16.22
N ILE A 442 3.85 7.80 16.96
CA ILE A 442 4.39 9.16 16.93
C ILE A 442 4.88 9.50 15.53
N ASP A 443 5.64 8.57 14.93
CA ASP A 443 6.18 8.73 13.59
C ASP A 443 5.09 8.82 12.53
N LEU A 444 4.09 7.94 12.61
CA LEU A 444 2.96 7.90 11.67
C LEU A 444 2.19 9.22 11.69
N LEU A 445 1.83 9.74 12.86
CA LEU A 445 1.11 11.00 13.01
C LEU A 445 1.95 12.18 12.49
N ALA A 446 3.23 12.25 12.84
CA ALA A 446 4.10 13.32 12.37
C ALA A 446 4.21 13.37 10.84
N VAL A 447 4.33 12.21 10.20
CA VAL A 447 4.48 12.12 8.75
C VAL A 447 3.16 12.37 8.03
N GLU A 448 2.08 11.71 8.43
CA GLU A 448 0.80 11.76 7.71
C GLU A 448 0.02 13.05 7.99
N ALA A 449 0.11 13.61 9.19
CA ALA A 449 -0.64 14.81 9.59
C ALA A 449 0.21 16.08 9.68
N LEU A 450 1.50 15.98 10.01
CA LEU A 450 2.37 17.15 10.21
C LEU A 450 3.45 17.31 9.15
N GLY A 451 3.43 16.50 8.08
CA GLY A 451 4.30 16.68 6.92
C GLY A 451 5.78 16.46 7.21
N TYR A 452 6.12 15.72 8.27
CA TYR A 452 7.49 15.29 8.51
C TYR A 452 7.99 14.44 7.31
N PRO A 453 9.25 14.59 6.86
CA PRO A 453 9.72 13.93 5.64
C PRO A 453 9.58 12.39 5.68
N ARG A 454 8.77 11.83 4.76
CA ARG A 454 8.45 10.39 4.73
C ARG A 454 9.68 9.49 4.68
N HIS A 455 10.72 9.88 3.95
CA HIS A 455 11.93 9.07 3.77
C HIS A 455 12.77 8.92 5.04
N LEU A 456 12.59 9.80 6.03
CA LEU A 456 13.26 9.68 7.33
C LEU A 456 12.52 8.70 8.26
N GLY A 457 11.27 8.36 7.92
CA GLY A 457 10.43 7.43 8.65
C GLY A 457 9.72 8.02 9.88
N GLY A 458 9.95 9.29 10.21
CA GLY A 458 9.34 9.99 11.35
C GLY A 458 10.36 10.52 12.37
N PRO A 459 9.96 11.50 13.20
CA PRO A 459 10.85 12.18 14.13
C PRO A 459 11.40 11.26 15.23
N HIS A 460 10.59 10.35 15.78
CA HIS A 460 11.03 9.47 16.86
C HIS A 460 12.06 8.46 16.37
N ARG A 461 11.75 7.82 15.24
CA ARG A 461 12.70 6.92 14.58
C ARG A 461 14.02 7.65 14.28
N HIS A 462 13.94 8.82 13.65
CA HIS A 462 15.14 9.56 13.25
C HIS A 462 15.98 9.98 14.47
N ALA A 463 15.36 10.49 15.52
CA ALA A 463 16.02 10.87 16.77
C ALA A 463 16.64 9.67 17.51
N SER A 464 16.07 8.47 17.34
CA SER A 464 16.54 7.24 17.97
C SER A 464 17.64 6.52 17.19
N LEU A 465 17.97 6.97 15.97
CA LEU A 465 19.06 6.39 15.20
C LEU A 465 20.42 6.73 15.83
N PRO A 466 21.37 5.78 15.85
CA PRO A 466 22.75 6.07 16.19
C PRO A 466 23.30 7.25 15.37
N SER A 467 24.09 8.14 15.99
CA SER A 467 24.59 9.39 15.39
C SER A 467 25.35 9.23 14.08
N HIS A 468 25.92 8.05 13.79
CA HIS A 468 26.60 7.74 12.51
C HIS A 468 25.64 7.42 11.35
N LEU A 469 24.34 7.21 11.62
CA LEU A 469 23.28 7.01 10.62
C LEU A 469 22.44 8.28 10.40
N SER A 470 22.64 9.32 11.21
CA SER A 470 21.89 10.58 11.20
C SER A 470 22.53 11.70 10.36
N THR A 471 23.78 11.52 9.90
CA THR A 471 24.50 12.56 9.13
C THR A 471 24.11 12.56 7.65
N HIS A 472 23.05 13.28 7.31
CA HIS A 472 22.84 13.81 5.96
C HIS A 472 22.46 15.29 6.02
N LYS A 473 23.38 16.13 6.52
CA LYS A 473 23.41 17.54 6.13
C LYS A 473 24.16 17.64 4.79
N LYS A 474 23.45 18.21 3.81
CA LYS A 474 23.84 18.62 2.44
C LYS A 474 23.64 17.59 1.33
N THR A 475 22.72 17.97 0.44
CA THR A 475 22.67 17.63 -0.99
C THR A 475 24.06 17.56 -1.61
N PRO A 476 24.36 16.58 -2.49
CA PRO A 476 25.49 16.70 -3.38
C PRO A 476 25.12 17.74 -4.45
N SER A 477 25.48 18.99 -4.22
CA SER A 477 25.66 19.96 -5.30
C SER A 477 26.90 19.57 -6.09
N GLU A 478 26.75 19.56 -7.41
CA GLU A 478 27.77 19.84 -8.44
C GLU A 478 29.22 19.78 -7.98
N ASP A 479 29.93 18.71 -8.36
CA ASP A 479 31.31 18.77 -8.87
C ASP A 479 31.83 17.35 -9.16
N ALA A 480 31.71 16.93 -10.42
CA ALA A 480 32.51 15.85 -10.98
C ALA A 480 32.64 16.01 -12.51
N HIS A 481 33.19 17.14 -12.94
CA HIS A 481 33.89 17.26 -14.21
C HIS A 481 35.32 17.73 -13.93
N SER A 482 36.22 16.76 -13.80
CA SER A 482 37.66 16.88 -14.04
C SER A 482 38.20 15.50 -14.38
#